data_AF-I2Q7U0-F1
#
_entry.id   AF-I2Q7U0-F1
#
_cell.length_a   1.000
_cell.length_b   1.000
_cell.length_c   1.000
_cell.angle_alpha   90.00
_cell.angle_beta   90.00
_cell.angle_gamma   90.00
#
_symmetry.space_group_name_H-M   'P 1'
#
loop_
_entity.id
_entity.type
_entity.pdbx_description
1 polymer ?
#
loop_
_entity_poly.entity_id
_entity_poly.type
_entity_poly.pdbx_seq_one_letter_code
_entity_poly.pdbx_strand_id
1 'polypeptide(L)'
;MTLVSIAFGLMSGFVAWILTEFFAKPFRRGLDLVMEVRTKAIIFANVSARFRSQSADGTGPFLSTDATKEELDRLRSAEEGYRELGAKLQAFAKTEPLATWVMLRIFRLKVSEAGVALLALSNTLGVYGQERRNSTARLEAALRMHSSS
;
A
#
# COMPACT_ATOMS: atom_id res chain seq x y z
N MET A 1 -30.91 1.15 -42.26
CA MET A 1 -29.72 1.37 -41.41
C MET A 1 -28.91 2.48 -42.07
N THR A 2 -28.80 3.64 -41.42
CA THR A 2 -28.14 4.82 -42.00
C THR A 2 -26.61 4.71 -41.80
N LEU A 3 -25.82 5.20 -42.75
CA LEU A 3 -24.34 5.29 -42.65
C LEU A 3 -23.85 5.85 -41.30
N VAL A 4 -24.63 6.73 -40.69
CA VAL A 4 -24.42 7.29 -39.35
C VAL A 4 -24.35 6.20 -38.26
N SER A 5 -25.23 5.19 -38.31
CA SER A 5 -25.24 4.10 -37.31
C SER A 5 -24.03 3.17 -37.42
N ILE A 6 -23.51 2.95 -38.63
CA ILE A 6 -22.28 2.17 -38.86
C ILE A 6 -21.05 2.96 -38.44
N ALA A 7 -20.99 4.25 -38.78
CA ALA A 7 -19.91 5.14 -38.36
C ALA A 7 -19.87 5.32 -36.83
N PHE A 8 -21.03 5.43 -36.17
CA PHE A 8 -21.12 5.51 -34.71
C PHE A 8 -20.66 4.20 -34.05
N GLY A 9 -21.02 3.05 -34.62
CA GLY A 9 -20.55 1.74 -34.18
C GLY A 9 -19.02 1.59 -34.26
N LEU A 10 -18.42 1.92 -35.42
CA LEU A 10 -16.97 1.86 -35.61
C LEU A 10 -16.20 2.85 -34.70
N MET A 11 -16.70 4.08 -34.56
CA MET A 11 -16.11 5.08 -33.67
C MET A 11 -16.19 4.65 -32.20
N SER A 12 -17.32 4.08 -31.77
CA SER A 12 -17.47 3.58 -30.39
C SER A 12 -16.52 2.42 -30.09
N GLY A 13 -16.31 1.50 -31.05
CA GLY A 13 -15.34 0.40 -30.92
C GLY A 13 -13.90 0.89 -30.81
N PHE A 14 -13.51 1.86 -31.64
CA PHE A 14 -12.17 2.44 -31.61
C PHE A 14 -11.89 3.22 -30.33
N VAL A 15 -12.85 4.02 -29.85
CA VAL A 15 -12.75 4.75 -28.58
C VAL A 15 -12.69 3.77 -27.40
N ALA A 16 -13.52 2.73 -27.39
CA ALA A 16 -13.47 1.69 -26.35
C ALA A 16 -12.11 0.98 -26.33
N TRP A 17 -11.52 0.70 -27.49
CA TRP A 17 -10.21 0.08 -27.60
C TRP A 17 -9.09 0.98 -27.03
N ILE A 18 -9.06 2.26 -27.42
CA ILE A 18 -8.10 3.24 -26.90
C ILE A 18 -8.22 3.37 -25.37
N LEU A 19 -9.46 3.50 -24.86
CA LEU A 19 -9.68 3.59 -23.41
C LEU A 19 -9.18 2.32 -22.72
N THR A 20 -9.49 1.14 -23.25
CA THR A 20 -9.04 -0.14 -22.65
C THR A 20 -7.52 -0.20 -22.57
N GLU A 21 -6.81 0.19 -23.61
CA GLU A 21 -5.35 0.09 -23.66
C GLU A 21 -4.65 1.14 -22.79
N PHE A 22 -5.23 2.34 -22.69
CA PHE A 22 -4.74 3.41 -21.82
C PHE A 22 -5.01 3.13 -20.35
N PHE A 23 -6.14 2.49 -20.00
CA PHE A 23 -6.49 2.18 -18.61
C PHE A 23 -5.90 0.86 -18.11
N ALA A 24 -5.73 -0.15 -18.96
CA ALA A 24 -5.28 -1.47 -18.52
C ALA A 24 -3.87 -1.44 -17.91
N LYS A 25 -2.94 -0.67 -18.51
CA LYS A 25 -1.55 -0.57 -18.05
C LYS A 25 -1.41 0.07 -16.67
N PRO A 26 -1.91 1.30 -16.40
CA PRO A 26 -1.81 1.91 -15.08
C PRO A 26 -2.62 1.13 -14.04
N PHE A 27 -3.77 0.58 -14.41
CA PHE A 27 -4.57 -0.26 -13.52
C PHE A 27 -3.81 -1.51 -13.08
N ARG A 28 -3.19 -2.24 -14.02
CA ARG A 28 -2.36 -3.41 -13.71
C ARG A 28 -1.19 -3.05 -12.81
N ARG A 29 -0.49 -1.94 -13.11
CA ARG A 29 0.59 -1.42 -12.26
C ARG A 29 0.12 -1.12 -10.83
N GLY A 30 -1.08 -0.54 -10.67
CA GLY A 30 -1.67 -0.29 -9.36
C GLY A 30 -1.97 -1.58 -8.59
N LEU A 31 -2.51 -2.60 -9.24
CA LEU A 31 -2.74 -3.91 -8.63
C LEU A 31 -1.42 -4.61 -8.26
N ASP A 32 -0.42 -4.55 -9.13
CA ASP A 32 0.90 -5.12 -8.88
C ASP A 32 1.55 -4.47 -7.64
N LEU A 33 1.46 -3.15 -7.49
CA LEU A 33 1.91 -2.44 -6.29
C LEU A 33 1.16 -2.89 -5.03
N VAL A 34 -0.16 -3.07 -5.11
CA VAL A 34 -0.96 -3.56 -3.97
C VAL A 34 -0.55 -4.98 -3.58
N MET A 35 -0.29 -5.84 -4.57
CA MET A 35 0.19 -7.20 -4.33
C MET A 35 1.58 -7.19 -3.69
N GLU A 36 2.50 -6.37 -4.19
CA GLU A 36 3.84 -6.22 -3.62
C GLU A 36 3.78 -5.77 -2.16
N VAL A 37 2.92 -4.80 -1.85
CA VAL A 37 2.69 -4.34 -0.47
C VAL A 37 2.18 -5.46 0.42
N ARG A 38 1.19 -6.24 -0.03
CA ARG A 38 0.65 -7.38 0.72
C ARG A 38 1.72 -8.43 0.98
N THR A 39 2.50 -8.77 -0.04
CA THR A 39 3.62 -9.73 0.08
C THR A 39 4.65 -9.24 1.09
N LYS A 40 5.08 -7.97 1.01
CA LYS A 40 6.05 -7.39 1.96
C LYS A 40 5.47 -7.29 3.36
N ALA A 41 4.17 -6.99 3.51
CA ALA A 41 3.50 -7.00 4.80
C ALA A 41 3.54 -8.38 5.47
N ILE A 42 3.37 -9.46 4.71
CA ILE A 42 3.49 -10.84 5.21
C ILE A 42 4.95 -11.17 5.55
N ILE A 43 5.90 -10.87 4.65
CA ILE A 43 7.33 -11.14 4.88
C ILE A 43 7.83 -10.44 6.15
N PHE A 44 7.41 -9.20 6.38
CA PHE A 44 7.85 -8.39 7.51
C PHE A 44 6.98 -8.54 8.76
N ALA A 45 5.94 -9.38 8.74
CA ALA A 45 5.08 -9.62 9.89
C ALA A 45 5.88 -10.12 11.12
N ASN A 46 6.92 -10.92 10.88
CA ASN A 46 7.74 -11.51 11.94
C ASN A 46 9.00 -10.69 12.31
N VAL A 47 9.06 -9.41 11.92
CA VAL A 47 10.20 -8.55 12.26
C VAL A 47 10.04 -8.02 13.68
N SER A 48 10.97 -8.43 14.54
CA SER A 48 11.09 -7.99 15.94
C SER A 48 11.38 -6.49 16.03
N ALA A 49 10.68 -5.79 16.92
CA ALA A 49 10.95 -4.37 17.16
C ALA A 49 12.15 -4.19 18.10
N ARG A 50 12.92 -3.11 17.89
CA ARG A 50 14.12 -2.77 18.65
C ARG A 50 13.81 -2.23 20.04
N PHE A 51 12.68 -1.56 20.18
CA PHE A 51 12.27 -0.91 21.41
C PHE A 51 10.92 -1.45 21.85
N ARG A 52 10.74 -1.66 23.15
CA ARG A 52 9.42 -1.88 23.76
C ARG A 52 9.08 -0.66 24.60
N SER A 53 7.95 -0.02 24.34
CA SER A 53 7.45 1.00 25.27
C SER A 53 7.08 0.32 26.59
N GLN A 54 7.60 0.84 27.70
CA GLN A 54 7.29 0.32 29.04
C GLN A 54 5.85 0.64 29.47
N SER A 55 5.19 1.59 28.80
CA SER A 55 3.81 1.98 29.09
C SER A 55 2.86 1.50 27.99
N ALA A 56 1.68 1.02 28.38
CA ALA A 56 0.63 0.59 27.43
C ALA A 56 0.18 1.72 26.48
N ASP A 57 0.31 2.96 26.94
CA ASP A 57 -0.13 4.17 26.24
C ASP A 57 0.97 4.82 25.38
N GLY A 58 2.18 4.24 25.31
CA GLY A 58 3.29 4.74 24.50
C GLY A 58 4.10 5.90 25.11
N THR A 59 3.66 6.47 26.23
CA THR A 59 4.26 7.64 26.89
C THR A 59 5.43 7.30 27.84
N GLY A 60 5.72 6.02 28.05
CA GLY A 60 6.77 5.55 28.96
C GLY A 60 8.14 5.45 28.29
N PRO A 61 9.23 5.33 29.07
CA PRO A 61 10.57 5.16 28.52
C PRO A 61 10.66 3.91 27.62
N PHE A 62 11.40 4.03 26.54
CA PHE A 62 11.66 2.92 25.62
C PHE A 62 12.74 2.02 26.21
N LEU A 63 12.40 0.76 26.44
CA LEU A 63 13.38 -0.27 26.79
C LEU A 63 13.97 -0.81 25.47
N SER A 64 15.30 -0.72 25.33
CA SER A 64 15.99 -1.42 24.26
C SER A 64 15.88 -2.92 24.49
N THR A 65 15.34 -3.64 23.51
CA THR A 65 15.46 -5.10 23.47
C THR A 65 16.90 -5.44 23.07
N ASP A 66 17.48 -6.50 23.65
CA ASP A 66 18.74 -7.09 23.16
C ASP A 66 18.51 -7.70 21.77
N ALA A 67 18.46 -6.84 20.75
CA ALA A 67 18.29 -7.23 19.37
C ALA A 67 19.67 -7.54 18.77
N THR A 68 19.79 -8.73 18.18
CA THR A 68 20.98 -9.13 17.45
C THR A 68 21.20 -8.24 16.22
N LYS A 69 22.45 -8.12 15.74
CA LYS A 69 22.76 -7.33 14.54
C LYS A 69 21.93 -7.77 13.32
N GLU A 70 21.67 -9.07 13.18
CA GLU A 70 20.82 -9.60 12.11
C GLU A 70 19.36 -9.14 12.20
N GLU A 71 18.80 -9.06 13.41
CA GLU A 71 17.44 -8.53 13.63
C GLU A 71 17.38 -7.02 13.34
N LEU A 72 18.44 -6.28 13.68
CA LEU A 72 18.57 -4.86 13.33
C LEU A 72 18.60 -4.64 11.82
N ASP A 73 19.35 -5.48 11.10
CA ASP A 73 19.45 -5.39 9.64
C ASP A 73 18.14 -5.81 8.95
N ARG A 74 17.45 -6.84 9.47
CA ARG A 74 16.10 -7.21 9.02
C ARG A 74 15.08 -6.09 9.26
N LEU A 75 15.14 -5.44 10.42
CA LEU A 75 14.27 -4.29 10.70
C LEU A 75 14.54 -3.14 9.74
N ARG A 76 15.81 -2.75 9.56
CA ARG A 76 16.17 -1.68 8.61
C ARG A 76 15.67 -2.00 7.20
N SER A 77 15.85 -3.24 6.77
CA SER A 77 15.36 -3.70 5.46
C SER A 77 13.83 -3.61 5.33
N ALA A 78 13.11 -3.90 6.42
CA ALA A 78 11.66 -3.78 6.44
C ALA A 78 11.19 -2.32 6.44
N GLU A 79 11.84 -1.44 7.20
CA GLU A 79 11.57 0.00 7.23
C GLU A 79 11.79 0.62 5.84
N GLU A 80 12.93 0.32 5.20
CA GLU A 80 13.25 0.78 3.86
C GLU A 80 12.26 0.24 2.83
N GLY A 81 11.91 -1.05 2.90
CA GLY A 81 10.94 -1.67 2.00
C GLY A 81 9.55 -1.03 2.09
N TYR A 82 9.05 -0.78 3.32
CA TYR A 82 7.78 -0.08 3.50
C TYR A 82 7.86 1.38 3.04
N ARG A 83 8.98 2.07 3.28
CA ARG A 83 9.17 3.46 2.84
C ARG A 83 9.17 3.57 1.31
N GLU A 84 9.87 2.69 0.63
CA GLU A 84 9.93 2.63 -0.83
C GLU A 84 8.54 2.35 -1.43
N LEU A 85 7.83 1.36 -0.91
CA LEU A 85 6.48 1.03 -1.36
C LEU A 85 5.48 2.16 -1.08
N GLY A 86 5.58 2.79 0.09
CA GLY A 86 4.77 3.95 0.45
C GLY A 86 4.98 5.10 -0.54
N ALA A 87 6.24 5.39 -0.90
CA ALA A 87 6.58 6.38 -1.91
C ALA A 87 6.05 6.01 -3.30
N LYS A 88 6.19 4.75 -3.73
CA LYS A 88 5.66 4.26 -5.01
C LYS A 88 4.14 4.40 -5.10
N LEU A 89 3.40 4.03 -4.05
CA LEU A 89 1.94 4.19 -4.02
C LEU A 89 1.51 5.67 -4.03
N GLN A 90 2.24 6.54 -3.31
CA GLN A 90 1.99 7.97 -3.36
C GLN A 90 2.26 8.57 -4.73
N ALA A 91 3.37 8.20 -5.37
CA ALA A 91 3.70 8.61 -6.72
C ALA A 91 2.60 8.15 -7.69
N PHE A 92 2.22 6.88 -7.64
CA PHE A 92 1.12 6.32 -8.45
C PHE A 92 -0.20 7.08 -8.24
N ALA A 93 -0.59 7.34 -6.98
CA ALA A 93 -1.83 8.06 -6.69
C ALA A 93 -1.85 9.47 -7.28
N LYS A 94 -0.69 10.13 -7.35
CA LYS A 94 -0.55 11.48 -7.92
C LYS A 94 -0.47 11.47 -9.44
N THR A 95 0.17 10.47 -10.05
CA THR A 95 0.35 10.41 -11.50
C THR A 95 -0.84 9.78 -12.22
N GLU A 96 -1.56 8.86 -11.57
CA GLU A 96 -2.64 8.07 -12.16
C GLU A 96 -3.97 8.26 -11.38
N PRO A 97 -4.55 9.48 -11.37
CA PRO A 97 -5.74 9.78 -10.57
C PRO A 97 -6.98 8.98 -11.02
N LEU A 98 -7.11 8.71 -12.32
CA LEU A 98 -8.21 7.92 -12.86
C LEU A 98 -8.11 6.45 -12.45
N ALA A 99 -6.92 5.84 -12.57
CA ALA A 99 -6.71 4.46 -12.12
C ALA A 99 -6.95 4.34 -10.61
N THR A 100 -6.50 5.31 -9.82
CA THR A 100 -6.75 5.39 -8.39
C THR A 100 -8.24 5.50 -8.07
N TRP A 101 -8.98 6.33 -8.82
CA TRP A 101 -10.43 6.45 -8.70
C TRP A 101 -11.14 5.13 -9.02
N VAL A 102 -10.74 4.44 -10.08
CA VAL A 102 -11.27 3.12 -10.44
C VAL A 102 -11.00 2.09 -9.34
N MET A 103 -9.76 2.02 -8.84
CA MET A 103 -9.37 1.13 -7.74
C MET A 103 -10.19 1.40 -6.47
N LEU A 104 -10.45 2.67 -6.15
CA LEU A 104 -11.33 3.04 -5.05
C LEU A 104 -12.79 2.64 -5.32
N ARG A 105 -13.32 2.91 -6.50
CA ARG A 105 -14.77 2.78 -6.75
C ARG A 105 -15.21 1.33 -6.97
N ILE A 106 -14.37 0.54 -7.64
CA ILE A 106 -14.65 -0.86 -7.99
C ILE A 106 -14.12 -1.80 -6.91
N PHE A 107 -12.86 -1.64 -6.51
CA PHE A 107 -12.19 -2.58 -5.60
C PHE A 107 -12.19 -2.12 -4.14
N ARG A 108 -12.61 -0.86 -3.88
CA ARG A 108 -12.56 -0.23 -2.56
C ARG A 108 -11.14 -0.17 -2.00
N LEU A 109 -10.13 -0.08 -2.88
CA LEU A 109 -8.73 0.03 -2.52
C LEU A 109 -8.33 1.51 -2.43
N LYS A 110 -7.82 1.90 -1.27
CA LYS A 110 -7.44 3.27 -0.98
C LYS A 110 -5.93 3.46 -1.12
N VAL A 111 -5.46 3.49 -2.37
CA VAL A 111 -4.02 3.49 -2.72
C VAL A 111 -3.24 4.63 -2.05
N SER A 112 -3.79 5.84 -2.05
CA SER A 112 -3.14 6.98 -1.37
C SER A 112 -3.06 6.78 0.14
N GLU A 113 -4.16 6.37 0.79
CA GLU A 113 -4.18 6.12 2.24
C GLU A 113 -3.22 4.98 2.62
N ALA A 114 -3.14 3.91 1.80
CA ALA A 114 -2.18 2.83 1.99
C ALA A 114 -0.73 3.32 1.90
N GLY A 115 -0.43 4.22 0.96
CA GLY A 115 0.88 4.86 0.85
C GLY A 115 1.26 5.65 2.12
N VAL A 116 0.33 6.43 2.68
CA VAL A 116 0.56 7.15 3.95
C VAL A 116 0.76 6.16 5.10
N ALA A 117 -0.06 5.11 5.18
CA ALA A 117 0.02 4.11 6.24
C ALA A 117 1.35 3.35 6.22
N LEU A 118 1.90 3.04 5.04
CA LEU A 118 3.22 2.42 4.88
C LEU A 118 4.35 3.33 5.34
N LEU A 119 4.29 4.63 5.01
CA LEU A 119 5.27 5.59 5.49
C LEU A 119 5.23 5.72 7.01
N ALA A 120 4.03 5.78 7.60
CA ALA A 120 3.87 5.73 9.06
C ALA A 120 4.40 4.42 9.67
N LEU A 121 4.12 3.28 9.03
CA LEU A 121 4.59 1.98 9.48
C LEU A 121 6.12 1.89 9.45
N SER A 122 6.77 2.39 8.39
CA SER A 122 8.25 2.44 8.30
C SER A 122 8.91 3.26 9.41
N ASN A 123 8.22 4.24 9.97
CA ASN A 123 8.75 5.05 11.07
C ASN A 123 8.43 4.46 12.45
N THR A 124 7.43 3.59 12.55
CA THR A 124 6.96 3.00 13.80
C THR A 124 7.35 1.53 13.97
N LEU A 125 7.92 0.89 12.94
CA LEU A 125 8.26 -0.54 12.95
C LEU A 125 9.28 -0.90 14.04
N GLY A 126 10.23 -0.01 14.32
CA GLY A 126 11.25 -0.18 15.34
C GLY A 126 10.75 -0.09 16.79
N VAL A 127 9.50 0.30 17.01
CA VAL A 127 8.90 0.47 18.33
C VAL A 127 7.70 -0.48 18.49
N TYR A 128 7.78 -1.40 19.46
CA TYR A 128 6.59 -2.11 19.92
C TYR A 128 5.67 -1.14 20.63
N GLY A 129 4.41 -1.08 20.18
CA GLY A 129 3.41 -0.25 20.79
C GLY A 129 2.13 -0.11 19.96
N GLN A 130 1.23 0.71 20.48
CA GLN A 130 -0.06 1.00 19.86
C GLN A 130 0.08 1.70 18.51
N GLU A 131 1.13 2.50 18.29
CA GLU A 131 1.36 3.19 17.02
C GLU A 131 1.64 2.25 15.85
N ARG A 132 2.44 1.19 16.06
CA ARG A 132 2.66 0.14 15.06
C ARG A 132 1.35 -0.57 14.74
N ARG A 133 0.58 -0.96 15.76
CA ARG A 133 -0.74 -1.60 15.59
C ARG A 133 -1.71 -0.71 14.81
N ASN A 134 -1.77 0.57 15.15
CA ASN A 134 -2.63 1.55 14.49
C ASN A 134 -2.22 1.74 13.02
N SER A 135 -0.93 1.81 12.73
CA SER A 135 -0.41 1.95 11.36
C SER A 135 -0.69 0.70 10.53
N THR A 136 -0.51 -0.49 11.11
CA THR A 136 -0.89 -1.77 10.48
C THR A 136 -2.40 -1.83 10.21
N ALA A 137 -3.24 -1.52 11.19
CA ALA A 137 -4.70 -1.53 11.02
C ALA A 137 -5.16 -0.55 9.93
N ARG A 138 -4.54 0.64 9.84
CA ARG A 138 -4.79 1.60 8.76
C ARG A 138 -4.40 1.05 7.39
N LEU A 139 -3.25 0.38 7.30
CA LEU A 139 -2.80 -0.27 6.07
C LEU A 139 -3.76 -1.40 5.64
N GLU A 140 -4.15 -2.25 6.58
CA GLU A 140 -5.08 -3.36 6.34
C GLU A 140 -6.45 -2.85 5.89
N ALA A 141 -6.98 -1.80 6.55
CA ALA A 141 -8.23 -1.17 6.16
C ALA A 141 -8.15 -0.54 4.77
N ALA A 142 -7.05 0.14 4.44
CA ALA A 142 -6.84 0.78 3.14
C ALA A 142 -6.74 -0.23 1.98
N LEU A 143 -6.16 -1.41 2.25
CA LEU A 143 -5.93 -2.46 1.25
C LEU A 143 -6.91 -3.62 1.34
N ARG A 144 -7.90 -3.57 2.24
CA ARG A 144 -8.86 -4.66 2.52
C ARG A 144 -8.17 -6.00 2.76
N MET A 145 -7.08 -6.00 3.51
CA MET A 145 -6.44 -7.22 3.97
C MET A 145 -7.28 -7.81 5.10
N HIS A 146 -7.48 -9.12 5.11
CA HIS A 146 -8.02 -9.79 6.30
C HIS A 146 -6.92 -9.85 7.35
N SER A 147 -7.23 -9.45 8.59
CA SER A 147 -6.31 -9.58 9.71
C SER A 147 -6.05 -11.07 9.96
N SER A 148 -4.87 -11.57 9.62
CA SER A 148 -4.35 -12.79 10.24
C SER A 148 -3.76 -12.37 11.59
N SER A 149 -4.65 -12.16 12.57
CA SER A 149 -4.28 -12.05 13.98
C SER A 149 -3.89 -13.41 14.52
#